data_AF-A0A522B4X4-F1
#
_entry.id   AF-A0A522B4X4-F1
#
_cell.length_a   1.000
_cell.length_b   1.000
_cell.length_c   1.000
_cell.angle_alpha   90.00
_cell.angle_beta   90.00
_cell.angle_gamma   90.00
#
_symmetry.space_group_name_H-M   'P 1'
#
loop_
_entity.id
_entity.type
_entity.pdbx_description
1 polymer ?
#
loop_
_entity_poly.entity_id
_entity_poly.type
_entity_poly.pdbx_seq_one_letter_code
_entity_poly.pdbx_strand_id
1 'polypeptide(L)'
;MSSSRRGRARNPKEEPMARSRSGTRGRRGPRKPPRRDGTFAPGGVQTIDPRERGAVELPSTITVKELAEVFGVNPADVIRELIKSGIFATINQLIDRDTASLVASELGYEVAETVAASAGDGGDDTDDGASPDATKEELFTEDDESKLIVRAPIVTVMGHVDHGKTSLLDAIRSTTVAAGERGGITQHIGASEVTKDGRRVVFLDTPGHEAFTAMRARGAKVTDIAIVVVAADDGVMPQTLEAISHAKAAKVPLIIALNKMDKPDANPDRVKTELTEAGVVVEEYGGDTPLVPVSAKSRLGLDDLVEMVLLVADLQDLKANPARPAIGTIVEARMDKSRGPVATALVQTGTLRVGDVFVVGETFGRVRALENDRGKRIKEAGPATAAVVLGLSEVPEAGDILRAVADEKVARAMVDSRKADIAAKGGEGSGRATLEDLYRQIQAGQAK
;
A
#
# COMPACT_ATOMS: atom_id res chain seq x y z
N MET A 1 -9.60 45.43 -74.70
CA MET A 1 -9.23 44.08 -75.16
C MET A 1 -10.02 43.06 -74.33
N SER A 2 -10.82 42.23 -75.02
CA SER A 2 -11.55 41.00 -74.59
C SER A 2 -12.37 41.05 -73.27
N SER A 3 -13.69 41.21 -73.28
CA SER A 3 -14.76 40.18 -73.48
C SER A 3 -14.75 39.09 -72.38
N SER A 4 -15.84 38.57 -71.79
CA SER A 4 -17.28 38.68 -71.97
C SER A 4 -17.99 37.95 -70.81
N ARG A 5 -18.69 38.73 -69.97
CA ARG A 5 -20.05 38.55 -69.43
C ARG A 5 -20.83 37.20 -69.59
N ARG A 6 -21.59 36.91 -68.50
CA ARG A 6 -22.86 36.13 -68.35
C ARG A 6 -22.72 34.60 -68.32
N GLY A 7 -23.49 33.82 -67.55
CA GLY A 7 -24.60 34.10 -66.63
C GLY A 7 -25.38 32.80 -66.29
N ARG A 8 -26.21 32.88 -65.25
CA ARG A 8 -27.49 32.17 -64.98
C ARG A 8 -27.60 30.62 -64.93
N ALA A 9 -28.39 30.21 -63.92
CA ALA A 9 -28.87 28.88 -63.54
C ALA A 9 -29.67 28.07 -64.59
N ARG A 10 -29.69 26.73 -64.44
CA ARG A 10 -30.89 25.87 -64.30
C ARG A 10 -30.54 24.35 -64.28
N ASN A 11 -31.23 23.60 -63.43
CA ASN A 11 -31.41 22.14 -63.46
C ASN A 11 -32.19 21.72 -64.73
N PRO A 12 -32.11 20.46 -65.25
CA PRO A 12 -32.95 19.37 -64.71
C PRO A 12 -32.52 17.88 -64.96
N LYS A 13 -33.22 16.97 -64.23
CA LYS A 13 -33.78 15.64 -64.62
C LYS A 13 -32.95 14.33 -64.72
N GLU A 14 -33.49 13.35 -63.98
CA GLU A 14 -33.86 11.96 -64.36
C GLU A 14 -32.94 10.75 -64.10
N GLU A 15 -33.63 9.68 -63.67
CA GLU A 15 -33.32 8.40 -63.01
C GLU A 15 -32.87 7.29 -64.01
N PRO A 16 -32.42 6.07 -63.61
CA PRO A 16 -33.35 5.04 -63.08
C PRO A 16 -32.80 3.94 -62.12
N MET A 17 -33.77 3.25 -61.50
CA MET A 17 -33.71 1.97 -60.76
C MET A 17 -33.06 0.78 -61.51
N ALA A 18 -32.49 -0.17 -60.75
CA ALA A 18 -32.55 -1.60 -61.07
C ALA A 18 -32.61 -2.48 -59.80
N ARG A 19 -33.49 -3.49 -59.83
CA ARG A 19 -33.88 -4.44 -58.78
C ARG A 19 -33.12 -5.78 -58.91
N SER A 20 -32.96 -6.51 -57.80
CA SER A 20 -33.32 -7.96 -57.65
C SER A 20 -32.88 -8.42 -56.23
N ARG A 21 -33.72 -8.98 -55.33
CA ARG A 21 -34.53 -10.21 -55.24
C ARG A 21 -33.75 -11.51 -54.96
N SER A 22 -34.21 -12.17 -53.89
CA SER A 22 -34.06 -13.60 -53.48
C SER A 22 -32.72 -14.00 -52.83
N GLY A 23 -32.66 -14.85 -51.80
CA GLY A 23 -33.69 -15.71 -51.20
C GLY A 23 -33.22 -16.40 -49.91
N THR A 24 -34.21 -16.84 -49.16
CA THR A 24 -34.22 -17.55 -47.88
C THR A 24 -33.52 -18.92 -47.93
N ARG A 25 -32.70 -19.25 -46.90
CA ARG A 25 -32.34 -20.61 -46.38
C ARG A 25 -31.15 -20.43 -45.42
N GLY A 26 -31.05 -20.98 -44.21
CA GLY A 26 -31.88 -21.82 -43.38
C GLY A 26 -31.14 -21.99 -42.04
N ARG A 27 -31.89 -21.97 -40.93
CA ARG A 27 -31.38 -22.21 -39.56
C ARG A 27 -30.75 -23.61 -39.46
N ARG A 28 -29.54 -23.72 -38.88
CA ARG A 28 -29.01 -24.96 -38.26
C ARG A 28 -28.39 -24.60 -36.90
N GLY A 29 -28.93 -25.21 -35.85
CA GLY A 29 -28.52 -25.03 -34.46
C GLY A 29 -27.21 -25.74 -34.09
N PRO A 30 -26.76 -25.59 -32.82
CA PRO A 30 -25.45 -26.05 -32.39
C PRO A 30 -25.37 -27.58 -32.25
N ARG A 31 -24.27 -28.15 -32.77
CA ARG A 31 -23.94 -29.58 -32.70
C ARG A 31 -23.40 -29.94 -31.32
N LYS A 32 -24.01 -30.95 -30.70
CA LYS A 32 -23.59 -31.61 -29.46
C LYS A 32 -22.50 -32.67 -29.78
N PRO A 33 -21.36 -32.73 -29.07
CA PRO A 33 -20.42 -33.84 -29.22
C PRO A 33 -20.94 -35.12 -28.53
N PRO A 34 -20.51 -36.31 -28.97
CA PRO A 34 -21.18 -37.58 -28.69
C PRO A 34 -20.83 -38.15 -27.30
N ARG A 35 -21.84 -38.77 -26.67
CA ARG A 35 -21.68 -39.65 -25.51
C ARG A 35 -20.92 -40.89 -25.94
N ARG A 36 -19.87 -41.25 -25.19
CA ARG A 36 -19.22 -42.56 -25.29
C ARG A 36 -19.76 -43.41 -24.14
N ASP A 37 -20.62 -44.37 -24.49
CA ASP A 37 -20.99 -45.47 -23.61
C ASP A 37 -19.75 -46.34 -23.41
N GLY A 38 -19.27 -46.37 -22.17
CA GLY A 38 -18.19 -47.22 -21.71
C GLY A 38 -18.57 -47.74 -20.33
N THR A 39 -19.19 -48.90 -20.30
CA THR A 39 -19.42 -49.72 -19.11
C THR A 39 -18.05 -50.09 -18.53
N PHE A 40 -17.60 -49.39 -17.49
CA PHE A 40 -16.48 -49.83 -16.66
C PHE A 40 -17.06 -50.62 -15.49
N ALA A 41 -16.88 -51.93 -15.53
CA ALA A 41 -17.06 -52.79 -14.37
C ALA A 41 -16.10 -52.32 -13.25
N PRO A 42 -16.48 -52.43 -11.96
CA PRO A 42 -15.61 -52.05 -10.86
C PRO A 42 -14.44 -53.04 -10.77
N GLY A 43 -13.32 -52.70 -11.43
CA GLY A 43 -12.04 -53.34 -11.19
C GLY A 43 -11.59 -52.95 -9.80
N GLY A 44 -11.50 -53.93 -8.90
CA GLY A 44 -11.08 -53.75 -7.52
C GLY A 44 -9.80 -52.94 -7.43
N VAL A 45 -9.88 -51.82 -6.72
CA VAL A 45 -8.71 -51.07 -6.28
C VAL A 45 -7.91 -52.02 -5.39
N GLN A 46 -6.68 -52.32 -5.80
CA GLN A 46 -5.71 -52.91 -4.87
C GLN A 46 -5.52 -51.89 -3.76
N THR A 47 -6.10 -52.16 -2.60
CA THR A 47 -5.82 -51.48 -1.35
C THR A 47 -4.35 -51.74 -1.03
N ILE A 48 -3.50 -50.76 -1.36
CA ILE A 48 -2.19 -50.65 -0.75
C ILE A 48 -2.43 -50.05 0.63
N ASP A 49 -1.97 -50.74 1.66
CA ASP A 49 -2.15 -50.39 3.07
C ASP A 49 -1.72 -48.94 3.37
N PRO A 50 -2.54 -48.11 4.04
CA PRO A 50 -2.23 -46.70 4.31
C PRO A 50 -1.18 -46.44 5.41
N ARG A 51 -0.34 -47.41 5.77
CA ARG A 51 0.47 -47.34 7.01
C ARG A 51 1.98 -47.30 6.84
N GLU A 52 2.50 -47.17 5.62
CA GLU A 52 3.95 -47.25 5.36
C GLU A 52 4.59 -45.96 4.80
N ARG A 53 3.98 -44.79 5.01
CA ARG A 53 4.69 -43.51 4.82
C ARG A 53 4.56 -42.68 6.08
N GLY A 54 5.70 -42.40 6.70
CA GLY A 54 5.79 -41.50 7.84
C GLY A 54 5.30 -40.09 7.50
N ALA A 55 5.12 -39.30 8.55
CA ALA A 55 4.49 -37.98 8.50
C ALA A 55 5.01 -37.11 7.33
N VAL A 56 4.08 -36.62 6.51
CA VAL A 56 4.41 -35.82 5.32
C VAL A 56 4.55 -34.36 5.72
N GLU A 57 5.68 -33.74 5.41
CA GLU A 57 5.90 -32.30 5.59
C GLU A 57 5.29 -31.53 4.41
N LEU A 58 4.35 -30.63 4.71
CA LEU A 58 3.71 -29.76 3.71
C LEU A 58 4.23 -28.32 3.82
N PRO A 59 4.57 -27.65 2.70
CA PRO A 59 4.92 -26.24 2.68
C PRO A 59 3.70 -25.34 3.01
N SER A 60 3.94 -24.06 3.29
CA SER A 60 2.91 -23.10 3.69
C SER A 60 1.81 -22.87 2.64
N THR A 61 2.14 -23.01 1.36
CA THR A 61 1.20 -23.03 0.23
C THR A 61 1.62 -24.07 -0.79
N ILE A 62 0.68 -24.84 -1.33
CA ILE A 62 0.93 -25.90 -2.31
C ILE A 62 -0.16 -25.90 -3.37
N THR A 63 0.15 -26.28 -4.62
CA THR A 63 -0.91 -26.46 -5.63
C THR A 63 -1.62 -27.80 -5.46
N VAL A 64 -2.88 -27.89 -5.88
CA VAL A 64 -3.65 -29.15 -5.83
C VAL A 64 -2.94 -30.29 -6.60
N LYS A 65 -2.25 -29.95 -7.69
CA LYS A 65 -1.44 -30.89 -8.47
C LYS A 65 -0.25 -31.43 -7.67
N GLU A 66 0.53 -30.53 -7.05
CA GLU A 66 1.70 -30.91 -6.25
C GLU A 66 1.27 -31.70 -5.01
N LEU A 67 0.15 -31.33 -4.37
CA LEU A 67 -0.41 -32.08 -3.24
C LEU A 67 -0.76 -33.53 -3.64
N ALA A 68 -1.35 -33.72 -4.82
CA ALA A 68 -1.66 -35.04 -5.35
C ALA A 68 -0.39 -35.87 -5.65
N GLU A 69 0.66 -35.22 -6.15
CA GLU A 69 1.97 -35.85 -6.42
C GLU A 69 2.66 -36.28 -5.12
N VAL A 70 2.61 -35.45 -4.06
CA VAL A 70 3.18 -35.74 -2.74
C VAL A 70 2.53 -36.98 -2.10
N PHE A 71 1.21 -37.08 -2.17
CA PHE A 71 0.48 -38.23 -1.63
C PHE A 71 0.44 -39.44 -2.56
N GLY A 72 0.80 -39.27 -3.84
CA GLY A 72 0.75 -40.32 -4.85
C GLY A 72 -0.68 -40.70 -5.25
N VAL A 73 -1.63 -39.77 -5.13
CA VAL A 73 -3.06 -39.96 -5.44
C VAL A 73 -3.44 -39.22 -6.73
N ASN A 74 -4.59 -39.54 -7.32
CA ASN A 74 -5.05 -38.86 -8.53
C ASN A 74 -5.53 -37.43 -8.17
N PRO A 75 -5.14 -36.38 -8.92
CA PRO A 75 -5.61 -35.01 -8.68
C PRO A 75 -7.14 -34.87 -8.61
N ALA A 76 -7.88 -35.74 -9.32
CA ALA A 76 -9.34 -35.75 -9.28
C ALA A 76 -9.93 -36.25 -7.95
N ASP A 77 -9.19 -37.03 -7.15
CA ASP A 77 -9.59 -37.44 -5.80
C ASP A 77 -9.40 -36.29 -4.81
N VAL A 78 -8.27 -35.57 -4.89
CA VAL A 78 -7.98 -34.37 -4.06
C VAL A 78 -9.00 -33.26 -4.30
N ILE A 79 -9.35 -32.98 -5.58
CA ILE A 79 -10.38 -32.00 -5.93
C ILE A 79 -11.75 -32.41 -5.39
N ARG A 80 -12.08 -33.71 -5.40
CA ARG A 80 -13.35 -34.20 -4.86
C ARG A 80 -13.45 -34.00 -3.35
N GLU A 81 -12.36 -34.18 -2.63
CA GLU A 81 -12.35 -33.97 -1.18
C GLU A 81 -12.42 -32.48 -0.83
N LEU A 82 -11.67 -31.63 -1.55
CA LEU A 82 -11.78 -30.16 -1.42
C LEU A 82 -13.23 -29.67 -1.61
N ILE A 83 -13.94 -30.21 -2.61
CA ILE A 83 -15.35 -29.85 -2.86
C ILE A 83 -16.27 -30.30 -1.70
N LYS A 84 -16.04 -31.46 -1.09
CA LYS A 84 -16.82 -31.92 0.08
C LYS A 84 -16.58 -31.02 1.30
N SER A 85 -15.35 -30.54 1.47
CA SER A 85 -14.96 -29.58 2.51
C SER A 85 -15.38 -28.14 2.17
N GLY A 86 -16.15 -27.93 1.09
CA GLY A 86 -16.76 -26.66 0.72
C GLY A 86 -15.87 -25.74 -0.11
N ILE A 87 -14.70 -26.21 -0.55
CA ILE A 87 -13.67 -25.43 -1.25
C ILE A 87 -13.61 -25.86 -2.72
N PHE A 88 -13.98 -24.94 -3.62
CA PHE A 88 -13.89 -25.18 -5.06
C PHE A 88 -12.50 -24.79 -5.57
N ALA A 89 -11.66 -25.78 -5.84
CA ALA A 89 -10.32 -25.58 -6.36
C ALA A 89 -10.09 -26.27 -7.73
N THR A 90 -9.29 -25.65 -8.59
CA THR A 90 -8.83 -26.24 -9.86
C THR A 90 -7.44 -26.85 -9.72
N ILE A 91 -7.02 -27.72 -10.66
CA ILE A 91 -5.75 -28.50 -10.57
C ILE A 91 -4.51 -27.64 -10.28
N ASN A 92 -4.44 -26.42 -10.83
CA ASN A 92 -3.29 -25.52 -10.68
C ASN A 92 -3.52 -24.43 -9.62
N GLN A 93 -4.56 -24.56 -8.79
CA GLN A 93 -4.88 -23.58 -7.77
C GLN A 93 -4.01 -23.81 -6.53
N LEU A 94 -3.46 -22.71 -6.00
CA LEU A 94 -2.74 -22.68 -4.73
C LEU A 94 -3.74 -22.81 -3.58
N ILE A 95 -3.43 -23.69 -2.65
CA ILE A 95 -4.14 -23.90 -1.39
C ILE A 95 -3.17 -23.75 -0.22
N ASP A 96 -3.67 -23.24 0.88
CA ASP A 96 -2.97 -23.07 2.14
C ASP A 96 -2.75 -24.41 2.85
N ARG A 97 -1.76 -24.46 3.74
CA ARG A 97 -1.41 -25.68 4.50
C ARG A 97 -2.58 -26.21 5.32
N ASP A 98 -3.40 -25.34 5.92
CA ASP A 98 -4.52 -25.78 6.77
C ASP A 98 -5.56 -26.53 5.93
N THR A 99 -5.93 -25.96 4.78
CA THR A 99 -6.78 -26.63 3.79
C THR A 99 -6.15 -27.94 3.27
N ALA A 100 -4.85 -27.94 2.96
CA ALA A 100 -4.14 -29.13 2.48
C ALA A 100 -4.05 -30.24 3.55
N SER A 101 -3.92 -29.86 4.82
CA SER A 101 -3.83 -30.76 5.97
C SER A 101 -5.18 -31.43 6.28
N LEU A 102 -6.28 -30.70 6.13
CA LEU A 102 -7.63 -31.26 6.23
C LEU A 102 -7.81 -32.39 5.21
N VAL A 103 -7.57 -32.08 3.93
CA VAL A 103 -7.70 -33.06 2.83
C VAL A 103 -6.76 -34.26 3.01
N ALA A 104 -5.55 -34.04 3.51
CA ALA A 104 -4.60 -35.11 3.83
C ALA A 104 -5.15 -36.06 4.92
N SER A 105 -5.75 -35.50 5.97
CA SER A 105 -6.36 -36.26 7.06
C SER A 105 -7.55 -37.09 6.58
N GLU A 106 -8.38 -36.53 5.70
CA GLU A 106 -9.52 -37.24 5.10
C GLU A 106 -9.09 -38.36 4.14
N LEU A 107 -7.93 -38.21 3.49
CA LEU A 107 -7.31 -39.25 2.65
C LEU A 107 -6.50 -40.28 3.45
N GLY A 108 -6.43 -40.14 4.77
CA GLY A 108 -5.76 -41.08 5.68
C GLY A 108 -4.24 -40.90 5.80
N TYR A 109 -3.72 -39.73 5.46
CA TYR A 109 -2.31 -39.37 5.64
C TYR A 109 -2.12 -38.54 6.91
N GLU A 110 -1.13 -38.89 7.73
CA GLU A 110 -0.70 -38.06 8.85
C GLU A 110 0.26 -36.97 8.36
N VAL A 111 -0.13 -35.71 8.57
CA VAL A 111 0.73 -34.54 8.31
C VAL A 111 1.52 -34.25 9.58
N ALA A 112 2.83 -34.02 9.46
CA ALA A 112 3.66 -33.68 10.60
C ALA A 112 3.21 -32.35 11.22
N GLU A 113 2.82 -32.36 12.48
CA GLU A 113 2.65 -31.13 13.27
C GLU A 113 4.04 -30.57 13.59
N THR A 114 4.45 -29.54 12.86
CA THR A 114 5.44 -28.60 13.36
C THR A 114 4.77 -27.75 14.44
N VAL A 115 4.79 -28.27 15.67
CA VAL A 115 4.42 -27.51 16.87
C VAL A 115 5.41 -26.36 17.00
N ALA A 116 4.90 -25.14 17.03
CA ALA A 116 5.63 -23.99 17.52
C ALA A 116 6.07 -24.28 18.97
N ALA A 117 7.34 -24.64 19.15
CA ALA A 117 7.87 -24.97 20.47
C ALA A 117 8.13 -23.68 21.26
N SER A 118 7.27 -23.46 22.27
CA SER A 118 7.56 -22.58 23.40
C SER A 118 8.52 -23.29 24.37
N ALA A 119 9.66 -22.66 24.62
CA ALA A 119 10.57 -22.69 25.78
C ALA A 119 10.74 -23.99 26.62
N GLY A 120 12.01 -24.39 26.78
CA GLY A 120 12.46 -25.27 27.87
C GLY A 120 13.96 -25.55 27.86
N ASP A 121 14.72 -24.67 28.54
CA ASP A 121 15.96 -24.86 29.33
C ASP A 121 17.06 -25.86 28.90
N GLY A 122 18.32 -25.39 28.92
CA GLY A 122 19.54 -26.21 28.94
C GLY A 122 20.53 -25.89 27.83
N GLY A 123 21.61 -25.16 28.17
CA GLY A 123 22.63 -24.71 27.22
C GLY A 123 23.56 -25.80 26.70
N ASP A 124 24.21 -25.52 25.57
CA ASP A 124 25.67 -25.53 25.40
C ASP A 124 25.99 -24.87 24.04
N ASP A 125 27.20 -24.31 23.94
CA ASP A 125 27.76 -23.60 22.79
C ASP A 125 27.69 -24.42 21.48
N THR A 126 27.29 -23.79 20.36
CA THR A 126 28.05 -23.81 19.09
C THR A 126 27.46 -22.88 18.03
N ASP A 127 28.41 -22.28 17.30
CA ASP A 127 28.32 -21.32 16.20
C ASP A 127 27.74 -21.91 14.90
N ASP A 128 27.41 -21.01 13.97
CA ASP A 128 27.07 -21.20 12.55
C ASP A 128 25.67 -21.73 12.16
N GLY A 129 24.90 -20.87 11.49
CA GLY A 129 23.74 -21.29 10.69
C GLY A 129 22.79 -20.17 10.32
N ALA A 130 23.06 -19.49 9.22
CA ALA A 130 22.17 -18.53 8.58
C ALA A 130 20.73 -19.07 8.42
N SER A 131 19.73 -18.28 8.81
CA SER A 131 18.35 -18.44 8.34
C SER A 131 18.06 -17.37 7.27
N PRO A 132 17.92 -17.75 5.99
CA PRO A 132 17.48 -16.86 4.93
C PRO A 132 15.98 -17.08 4.72
N ASP A 133 15.15 -16.49 5.56
CA ASP A 133 13.78 -16.09 5.21
C ASP A 133 13.13 -15.41 6.42
N ALA A 134 13.26 -14.09 6.47
CA ALA A 134 12.41 -13.27 7.33
C ALA A 134 11.34 -12.63 6.44
N THR A 135 10.32 -13.44 6.14
CA THR A 135 9.02 -12.98 5.67
C THR A 135 8.42 -11.97 6.65
N LYS A 136 7.38 -11.27 6.20
CA LYS A 136 6.60 -10.17 6.81
C LYS A 136 6.17 -10.30 8.29
N GLU A 137 6.55 -11.34 9.02
CA GLU A 137 6.08 -11.68 10.37
C GLU A 137 6.84 -10.98 11.51
N GLU A 138 8.07 -10.50 11.31
CA GLU A 138 8.82 -9.80 12.39
C GLU A 138 8.36 -8.36 12.68
N LEU A 139 7.30 -7.89 12.02
CA LEU A 139 6.56 -6.70 12.46
C LEU A 139 5.84 -6.95 13.80
N PHE A 140 5.60 -8.22 14.17
CA PHE A 140 4.87 -8.65 15.36
C PHE A 140 5.62 -9.66 16.23
N THR A 141 6.92 -9.45 16.49
CA THR A 141 7.38 -9.88 17.81
C THR A 141 6.53 -9.09 18.81
N GLU A 142 5.64 -9.78 19.54
CA GLU A 142 4.80 -9.14 20.56
C GLU A 142 5.73 -8.37 21.49
N ASP A 143 5.67 -7.05 21.37
CA ASP A 143 6.43 -6.17 22.24
C ASP A 143 5.88 -6.37 23.65
N ASP A 144 6.76 -6.75 24.57
CA ASP A 144 6.45 -6.80 26.00
C ASP A 144 5.74 -5.48 26.39
N GLU A 145 4.49 -5.57 26.87
CA GLU A 145 3.64 -4.41 27.14
C GLU A 145 4.33 -3.39 28.06
N SER A 146 5.26 -3.86 28.90
CA SER A 146 6.06 -3.02 29.80
C SER A 146 7.04 -2.07 29.09
N LYS A 147 7.38 -2.33 27.82
CA LYS A 147 8.34 -1.53 27.02
C LYS A 147 7.66 -0.55 26.08
N LEU A 148 6.33 -0.60 25.98
CA LEU A 148 5.54 0.31 25.16
C LEU A 148 5.42 1.67 25.86
N ILE A 149 5.87 2.73 25.19
CA ILE A 149 5.67 4.11 25.63
C ILE A 149 4.62 4.79 24.75
N VAL A 150 3.89 5.75 25.33
CA VAL A 150 3.01 6.63 24.56
C VAL A 150 3.85 7.43 23.58
N ARG A 151 3.49 7.39 22.30
CA ARG A 151 4.18 8.15 21.25
C ARG A 151 3.30 9.30 20.73
N ALA A 152 3.96 10.25 20.06
CA ALA A 152 3.26 11.34 19.40
C ALA A 152 2.41 10.83 18.22
N PRO A 153 1.21 11.40 17.99
CA PRO A 153 0.43 11.11 16.80
C PRO A 153 1.11 11.65 15.55
N ILE A 154 1.09 10.84 14.50
CA ILE A 154 1.53 11.19 13.15
C ILE A 154 0.28 11.54 12.34
N VAL A 155 0.21 12.79 11.89
CA VAL A 155 -0.97 13.39 11.30
C VAL A 155 -0.66 13.80 9.87
N THR A 156 -1.51 13.42 8.92
CA THR A 156 -1.40 13.92 7.54
C THR A 156 -2.48 14.94 7.24
N VAL A 157 -2.13 15.97 6.47
CA VAL A 157 -3.09 16.99 6.02
C VAL A 157 -3.42 16.77 4.55
N MET A 158 -4.69 16.44 4.30
CA MET A 158 -5.24 16.15 2.97
C MET A 158 -6.34 17.16 2.61
N GLY A 159 -6.79 17.15 1.35
CA GLY A 159 -7.85 18.04 0.85
C GLY A 159 -7.58 18.55 -0.56
N HIS A 160 -8.52 19.30 -1.11
CA HIS A 160 -8.43 19.87 -2.45
C HIS A 160 -7.33 20.94 -2.57
N VAL A 161 -6.86 21.18 -3.80
CA VAL A 161 -6.02 22.34 -4.13
C VAL A 161 -6.73 23.64 -3.70
N ASP A 162 -5.97 24.64 -3.25
CA ASP A 162 -6.48 25.94 -2.80
C ASP A 162 -7.43 25.96 -1.58
N HIS A 163 -7.69 24.82 -0.95
CA HIS A 163 -8.36 24.76 0.36
C HIS A 163 -7.47 25.21 1.53
N GLY A 164 -6.21 25.57 1.25
CA GLY A 164 -5.30 26.17 2.23
C GLY A 164 -4.58 25.18 3.15
N LYS A 165 -4.28 23.95 2.68
CA LYS A 165 -3.51 22.93 3.44
C LYS A 165 -2.15 23.45 3.92
N THR A 166 -1.32 23.93 3.01
CA THR A 166 0.01 24.48 3.32
C THR A 166 -0.11 25.72 4.20
N SER A 167 -1.08 26.61 3.92
CA SER A 167 -1.36 27.78 4.77
C SER A 167 -1.74 27.39 6.19
N LEU A 168 -2.53 26.33 6.37
CA LEU A 168 -2.94 25.81 7.68
C LEU A 168 -1.73 25.28 8.44
N LEU A 169 -0.90 24.45 7.79
CA LEU A 169 0.34 23.93 8.37
C LEU A 169 1.30 25.06 8.77
N ASP A 170 1.49 26.06 7.90
CA ASP A 170 2.33 27.22 8.21
C ASP A 170 1.76 28.04 9.38
N ALA A 171 0.44 28.19 9.46
CA ALA A 171 -0.19 28.89 10.56
C ALA A 171 0.02 28.16 11.89
N ILE A 172 -0.20 26.84 11.94
CA ILE A 172 0.03 25.98 13.12
C ILE A 172 1.51 26.00 13.54
N ARG A 173 2.44 26.00 12.57
CA ARG A 173 3.87 26.13 12.87
C ARG A 173 4.19 27.49 13.48
N SER A 174 3.64 28.56 12.90
CA SER A 174 3.92 29.93 13.34
C SER A 174 3.38 30.28 14.72
N THR A 175 2.34 29.60 15.22
CA THR A 175 1.85 29.79 16.59
C THR A 175 2.81 29.22 17.63
N THR A 176 3.60 28.20 17.26
CA THR A 176 4.56 27.52 18.14
C THR A 176 5.97 28.14 18.07
N VAL A 177 6.31 28.81 16.97
CA VAL A 177 7.62 29.43 16.76
C VAL A 177 7.63 30.82 17.40
N ALA A 178 8.42 30.98 18.48
CA ALA A 178 8.76 32.29 19.04
C ALA A 178 9.24 33.23 17.92
N ALA A 179 8.82 34.50 17.97
CA ALA A 179 8.85 35.53 16.91
C ALA A 179 10.21 35.92 16.28
N GLY A 180 11.20 35.02 16.22
CA GLY A 180 12.58 35.30 15.81
C GLY A 180 12.98 34.91 14.38
N GLU A 181 12.21 34.12 13.62
CA GLU A 181 12.64 33.65 12.30
C GLU A 181 11.88 34.34 11.16
N ARG A 182 12.54 35.33 10.59
CA ARG A 182 12.08 36.10 9.43
C ARG A 182 12.41 35.33 8.15
N GLY A 183 11.41 34.63 7.62
CA GLY A 183 11.32 34.28 6.19
C GLY A 183 11.79 32.88 5.80
N GLY A 184 11.05 32.29 4.85
CA GLY A 184 11.55 31.24 3.98
C GLY A 184 10.77 29.94 4.07
N ILE A 185 9.78 29.79 3.18
CA ILE A 185 9.37 28.55 2.50
C ILE A 185 9.87 27.22 3.08
N THR A 186 8.92 26.41 3.56
CA THR A 186 9.07 24.97 3.82
C THR A 186 9.46 24.25 2.53
N GLN A 187 10.74 23.87 2.41
CA GLN A 187 11.23 23.16 1.22
C GLN A 187 12.07 21.91 1.51
N HIS A 188 12.28 21.50 2.76
CA HIS A 188 13.33 20.51 3.01
C HIS A 188 12.90 19.20 3.64
N ILE A 189 11.76 19.14 4.35
CA ILE A 189 11.31 17.94 5.04
C ILE A 189 9.77 17.93 4.98
N GLY A 190 9.17 16.92 4.33
CA GLY A 190 7.71 16.71 4.28
C GLY A 190 7.05 16.36 5.62
N ALA A 191 7.70 16.69 6.74
CA ALA A 191 7.26 16.44 8.11
C ALA A 191 7.67 17.61 9.02
N SER A 192 6.80 18.01 9.94
CA SER A 192 7.06 19.07 10.91
C SER A 192 6.54 18.71 12.29
N GLU A 193 7.22 19.15 13.34
CA GLU A 193 6.85 18.85 14.73
C GLU A 193 6.28 20.09 15.42
N VAL A 194 5.15 19.91 16.07
CA VAL A 194 4.43 20.93 16.85
C VAL A 194 4.29 20.43 18.29
N THR A 195 4.42 21.30 19.27
CA THR A 195 4.26 20.95 20.68
C THR A 195 3.15 21.80 21.29
N LYS A 196 2.13 21.15 21.86
CA LYS A 196 1.04 21.78 22.60
C LYS A 196 0.97 21.14 23.99
N ASP A 197 0.98 21.95 25.05
CA ASP A 197 0.88 21.49 26.45
C ASP A 197 1.87 20.38 26.82
N GLY A 198 3.10 20.45 26.29
CA GLY A 198 4.15 19.45 26.51
C GLY A 198 4.00 18.15 25.70
N ARG A 199 2.93 18.01 24.91
CA ARG A 199 2.69 16.88 24.02
C ARG A 199 3.09 17.23 22.59
N ARG A 200 3.80 16.31 21.92
CA ARG A 200 4.23 16.49 20.53
C ARG A 200 3.18 15.97 19.55
N VAL A 201 3.07 16.62 18.40
CA VAL A 201 2.27 16.20 17.23
C VAL A 201 3.17 16.32 15.99
N VAL A 202 3.19 15.28 15.16
CA VAL A 202 3.98 15.27 13.92
C VAL A 202 3.06 15.43 12.74
N PHE A 203 3.23 16.49 11.95
CA PHE A 203 2.46 16.75 10.75
C PHE A 203 3.25 16.34 9.50
N LEU A 204 2.68 15.47 8.68
CA LEU A 204 3.16 15.13 7.34
C LEU A 204 2.44 16.00 6.29
N ASP A 205 3.21 16.81 5.58
CA ASP A 205 2.72 17.64 4.49
C ASP A 205 2.78 16.85 3.19
N THR A 206 1.65 16.28 2.76
CA THR A 206 1.56 15.63 1.44
C THR A 206 1.16 16.67 0.38
N PRO A 207 1.97 16.90 -0.67
CA PRO A 207 1.60 17.82 -1.74
C PRO A 207 0.29 17.39 -2.43
N GLY A 208 -0.57 18.37 -2.74
CA GLY A 208 -1.95 18.12 -3.20
C GLY A 208 -2.15 17.78 -4.68
N HIS A 209 -1.10 17.74 -5.52
CA HIS A 209 -1.25 17.54 -6.97
C HIS A 209 -1.56 16.06 -7.31
N GLU A 210 -2.33 15.82 -8.38
CA GLU A 210 -2.72 14.47 -8.86
C GLU A 210 -1.53 13.51 -9.12
N ALA A 211 -0.32 14.03 -9.29
CA ALA A 211 0.90 13.24 -9.40
C ALA A 211 1.31 12.55 -8.09
N PHE A 212 0.64 12.86 -6.97
CA PHE A 212 0.97 12.41 -5.62
C PHE A 212 -0.07 11.47 -5.01
N THR A 213 -0.98 10.89 -5.81
CA THR A 213 -1.95 9.86 -5.36
C THR A 213 -1.25 8.72 -4.62
N ALA A 214 -0.06 8.31 -5.09
CA ALA A 214 0.77 7.31 -4.42
C ALA A 214 1.24 7.79 -3.02
N MET A 215 1.67 9.04 -2.88
CA MET A 215 2.04 9.61 -1.58
C MET A 215 0.85 9.77 -0.64
N ARG A 216 -0.35 10.05 -1.15
CA ARG A 216 -1.57 10.17 -0.32
C ARG A 216 -2.02 8.80 0.22
N ALA A 217 -2.04 7.78 -0.64
CA ALA A 217 -2.33 6.40 -0.23
C ALA A 217 -1.27 5.83 0.73
N ARG A 218 0.00 6.24 0.57
CA ARG A 218 1.10 5.86 1.47
C ARG A 218 1.05 6.63 2.79
N GLY A 219 0.86 7.94 2.74
CA GLY A 219 0.70 8.82 3.89
C GLY A 219 -0.39 8.29 4.82
N ALA A 220 -1.56 7.93 4.27
CA ALA A 220 -2.64 7.31 5.04
C ALA A 220 -2.21 6.02 5.78
N LYS A 221 -1.33 5.18 5.21
CA LYS A 221 -0.86 3.97 5.93
C LYS A 221 0.16 4.25 7.02
N VAL A 222 0.85 5.38 6.93
CA VAL A 222 1.94 5.75 7.85
C VAL A 222 1.41 6.62 9.00
N THR A 223 0.27 7.27 8.79
CA THR A 223 -0.35 8.20 9.74
C THR A 223 -1.36 7.53 10.64
N ASP A 224 -1.42 8.03 11.87
CA ASP A 224 -2.41 7.62 12.86
C ASP A 224 -3.72 8.39 12.70
N ILE A 225 -3.67 9.62 12.18
CA ILE A 225 -4.83 10.52 12.02
C ILE A 225 -4.72 11.26 10.68
N ALA A 226 -5.84 11.46 9.99
CA ALA A 226 -5.92 12.25 8.77
C ALA A 226 -6.81 13.49 8.96
N ILE A 227 -6.23 14.67 8.75
CA ILE A 227 -6.98 15.94 8.69
C ILE A 227 -7.38 16.19 7.25
N VAL A 228 -8.68 16.31 6.98
CA VAL A 228 -9.19 16.70 5.67
C VAL A 228 -9.61 18.17 5.72
N VAL A 229 -8.88 19.00 4.98
CA VAL A 229 -9.14 20.44 4.88
C VAL A 229 -10.17 20.71 3.80
N VAL A 230 -11.30 21.27 4.21
CA VAL A 230 -12.40 21.66 3.33
C VAL A 230 -12.63 23.15 3.48
N ALA A 231 -12.64 23.89 2.38
CA ALA A 231 -12.90 25.31 2.47
C ALA A 231 -14.41 25.59 2.57
N ALA A 232 -14.80 26.49 3.48
CA ALA A 232 -16.21 26.81 3.72
C ALA A 232 -16.90 27.54 2.56
N ASP A 233 -16.13 28.21 1.70
CA ASP A 233 -16.60 28.91 0.50
C ASP A 233 -16.75 27.97 -0.71
N ASP A 234 -15.87 26.98 -0.84
CA ASP A 234 -15.86 26.06 -1.99
C ASP A 234 -16.71 24.80 -1.73
N GLY A 235 -16.60 24.19 -0.55
CA GLY A 235 -17.27 22.93 -0.20
C GLY A 235 -16.48 21.67 -0.58
N VAL A 236 -17.18 20.55 -0.67
CA VAL A 236 -16.57 19.23 -0.94
C VAL A 236 -16.29 19.08 -2.44
N MET A 237 -15.01 18.96 -2.76
CA MET A 237 -14.50 18.81 -4.13
C MET A 237 -14.04 17.37 -4.42
N PRO A 238 -13.85 16.97 -5.69
CA PRO A 238 -13.45 15.60 -6.05
C PRO A 238 -12.20 15.09 -5.31
N GLN A 239 -11.18 15.94 -5.16
CA GLN A 239 -9.95 15.57 -4.42
C GLN A 239 -10.20 15.42 -2.90
N THR A 240 -11.21 16.09 -2.35
CA THR A 240 -11.66 15.88 -0.97
C THR A 240 -12.29 14.51 -0.83
N LEU A 241 -13.13 14.09 -1.79
CA LEU A 241 -13.73 12.74 -1.82
C LEU A 241 -12.65 11.66 -1.92
N GLU A 242 -11.63 11.87 -2.76
CA GLU A 242 -10.48 10.97 -2.84
C GLU A 242 -9.73 10.87 -1.51
N ALA A 243 -9.46 11.99 -0.85
CA ALA A 243 -8.80 12.02 0.46
C ALA A 243 -9.59 11.24 1.52
N ILE A 244 -10.91 11.46 1.58
CA ILE A 244 -11.82 10.72 2.47
C ILE A 244 -11.78 9.22 2.16
N SER A 245 -11.84 8.85 0.87
CA SER A 245 -11.79 7.46 0.44
C SER A 245 -10.48 6.77 0.85
N HIS A 246 -9.34 7.43 0.66
CA HIS A 246 -8.04 6.90 1.06
C HIS A 246 -7.91 6.71 2.57
N ALA A 247 -8.35 7.68 3.37
CA ALA A 247 -8.32 7.57 4.82
C ALA A 247 -9.23 6.44 5.32
N LYS A 248 -10.46 6.33 4.78
CA LYS A 248 -11.38 5.23 5.11
C LYS A 248 -10.83 3.86 4.70
N ALA A 249 -10.24 3.74 3.51
CA ALA A 249 -9.62 2.50 3.05
C ALA A 249 -8.42 2.08 3.92
N ALA A 250 -7.68 3.05 4.45
CA ALA A 250 -6.58 2.83 5.38
C ALA A 250 -7.03 2.65 6.85
N LYS A 251 -8.33 2.78 7.14
CA LYS A 251 -8.92 2.76 8.50
C LYS A 251 -8.31 3.80 9.44
N VAL A 252 -7.96 4.97 8.90
CA VAL A 252 -7.41 6.08 9.68
C VAL A 252 -8.55 6.97 10.15
N PRO A 253 -8.63 7.30 11.46
CA PRO A 253 -9.53 8.31 11.99
C PRO A 253 -9.44 9.65 11.24
N LEU A 254 -10.59 10.20 10.91
CA LEU A 254 -10.73 11.45 10.17
C LEU A 254 -11.04 12.62 11.11
N ILE A 255 -10.43 13.78 10.85
CA ILE A 255 -10.81 15.06 11.42
C ILE A 255 -11.06 16.03 10.26
N ILE A 256 -12.20 16.69 10.25
CA ILE A 256 -12.51 17.71 9.22
C ILE A 256 -12.09 19.09 9.74
N ALA A 257 -11.16 19.72 9.05
CA ALA A 257 -10.80 21.12 9.27
C ALA A 257 -11.56 21.99 8.26
N LEU A 258 -12.61 22.67 8.72
CA LEU A 258 -13.40 23.58 7.89
C LEU A 258 -12.72 24.94 7.81
N ASN A 259 -11.93 25.17 6.75
CA ASN A 259 -11.07 26.33 6.59
C ASN A 259 -11.77 27.52 5.92
N LYS A 260 -11.12 28.68 5.93
CA LYS A 260 -11.60 29.96 5.36
C LYS A 260 -12.88 30.51 6.04
N MET A 261 -13.07 30.24 7.33
CA MET A 261 -14.18 30.78 8.13
C MET A 261 -14.14 32.32 8.32
N ASP A 262 -13.05 32.97 7.92
CA ASP A 262 -12.93 34.43 7.89
C ASP A 262 -13.67 35.09 6.72
N LYS A 263 -14.09 34.31 5.73
CA LYS A 263 -14.76 34.81 4.53
C LYS A 263 -16.27 35.04 4.78
N PRO A 264 -16.84 36.13 4.22
CA PRO A 264 -18.27 36.42 4.38
C PRO A 264 -19.17 35.44 3.63
N ASP A 265 -18.64 34.76 2.60
CA ASP A 265 -19.29 33.71 1.82
C ASP A 265 -19.08 32.30 2.39
N ALA A 266 -18.46 32.17 3.57
CA ALA A 266 -18.31 30.89 4.25
C ALA A 266 -19.67 30.29 4.61
N ASN A 267 -19.93 29.06 4.15
CA ASN A 267 -21.19 28.36 4.39
C ASN A 267 -20.96 26.98 5.04
N PRO A 268 -20.84 26.90 6.37
CA PRO A 268 -20.56 25.64 7.08
C PRO A 268 -21.66 24.61 6.92
N ASP A 269 -22.93 25.02 6.89
CA ASP A 269 -24.08 24.11 6.81
C ASP A 269 -24.15 23.39 5.47
N ARG A 270 -23.78 24.09 4.38
CA ARG A 270 -23.65 23.47 3.06
C ARG A 270 -22.57 22.38 3.08
N VAL A 271 -21.39 22.69 3.62
CA VAL A 271 -20.28 21.72 3.66
C VAL A 271 -20.62 20.50 4.52
N LYS A 272 -21.30 20.69 5.65
CA LYS A 272 -21.79 19.60 6.51
C LYS A 272 -22.74 18.65 5.76
N THR A 273 -23.64 19.22 4.94
CA THR A 273 -24.55 18.44 4.10
C THR A 273 -23.78 17.62 3.06
N GLU A 274 -22.87 18.26 2.33
CA GLU A 274 -22.03 17.62 1.30
C GLU A 274 -21.11 16.53 1.88
N LEU A 275 -20.57 16.72 3.09
CA LEU A 275 -19.77 15.71 3.79
C LEU A 275 -20.60 14.48 4.14
N THR A 276 -21.85 14.69 4.57
CA THR A 276 -22.80 13.61 4.87
C THR A 276 -23.10 12.80 3.60
N GLU A 277 -23.27 13.46 2.45
CA GLU A 277 -23.42 12.81 1.14
C GLU A 277 -22.16 12.04 0.73
N ALA A 278 -20.97 12.51 1.12
CA ALA A 278 -19.70 11.79 0.98
C ALA A 278 -19.51 10.64 2.01
N GLY A 279 -20.54 10.36 2.81
CA GLY A 279 -20.56 9.34 3.84
C GLY A 279 -19.72 9.66 5.08
N VAL A 280 -19.41 10.95 5.32
CA VAL A 280 -18.74 11.44 6.53
C VAL A 280 -19.77 12.18 7.36
N VAL A 281 -20.24 11.54 8.43
CA VAL A 281 -21.21 12.15 9.35
C VAL A 281 -20.44 12.83 10.47
N VAL A 282 -20.68 14.13 10.67
CA VAL A 282 -20.00 14.89 11.73
C VAL A 282 -20.69 14.70 13.07
N GLU A 283 -19.95 14.89 14.17
CA GLU A 283 -20.43 14.66 15.55
C GLU A 283 -21.74 15.40 15.87
N GLU A 284 -21.93 16.62 15.35
CA GLU A 284 -23.16 17.40 15.56
C GLU A 284 -24.43 16.71 15.04
N TYR A 285 -24.31 15.83 14.03
CA TYR A 285 -25.42 15.02 13.50
C TYR A 285 -25.40 13.59 14.03
N GLY A 286 -24.67 13.33 15.12
CA GLY A 286 -24.54 12.01 15.73
C GLY A 286 -23.55 11.08 15.03
N GLY A 287 -22.64 11.63 14.23
CA GLY A 287 -21.55 10.88 13.62
C GLY A 287 -20.33 10.72 14.54
N ASP A 288 -19.25 10.17 13.97
CA ASP A 288 -17.98 9.87 14.64
C ASP A 288 -16.84 10.80 14.24
N THR A 289 -17.08 11.68 13.25
CA THR A 289 -16.03 12.52 12.67
C THR A 289 -16.06 13.92 13.27
N PRO A 290 -15.01 14.34 14.00
CA PRO A 290 -14.93 15.70 14.52
C PRO A 290 -14.82 16.73 13.39
N LEU A 291 -15.57 17.82 13.50
CA LEU A 291 -15.48 18.96 12.60
C LEU A 291 -15.03 20.19 13.39
N VAL A 292 -13.90 20.77 13.00
CA VAL A 292 -13.32 21.95 13.63
C VAL A 292 -13.33 23.13 12.65
N PRO A 293 -14.07 24.22 12.94
CA PRO A 293 -14.03 25.43 12.14
C PRO A 293 -12.71 26.18 12.37
N VAL A 294 -11.98 26.46 11.28
CA VAL A 294 -10.68 27.11 11.33
C VAL A 294 -10.54 28.22 10.30
N SER A 295 -9.59 29.13 10.54
CA SER A 295 -9.07 30.00 9.48
C SER A 295 -7.57 30.08 9.59
N ALA A 296 -6.88 29.56 8.58
CA ALA A 296 -5.43 29.68 8.46
C ALA A 296 -4.96 31.14 8.38
N LYS A 297 -5.79 32.05 7.85
CA LYS A 297 -5.44 33.46 7.65
C LYS A 297 -5.61 34.29 8.92
N SER A 298 -6.76 34.17 9.60
CA SER A 298 -7.01 34.89 10.86
C SER A 298 -6.49 34.15 12.09
N ARG A 299 -5.97 32.92 11.91
CA ARG A 299 -5.50 32.01 12.95
C ARG A 299 -6.57 31.61 13.96
N LEU A 300 -7.82 31.56 13.51
CA LEU A 300 -8.96 31.11 14.30
C LEU A 300 -9.00 29.58 14.37
N GLY A 301 -9.27 29.01 15.54
CA GLY A 301 -9.54 27.57 15.72
C GLY A 301 -8.33 26.65 15.54
N LEU A 302 -7.12 27.19 15.39
CA LEU A 302 -5.91 26.37 15.19
C LEU A 302 -5.54 25.58 16.45
N ASP A 303 -5.66 26.21 17.61
CA ASP A 303 -5.38 25.55 18.88
C ASP A 303 -6.41 24.44 19.15
N ASP A 304 -7.69 24.70 18.85
CA ASP A 304 -8.78 23.72 18.97
C ASP A 304 -8.54 22.51 18.05
N LEU A 305 -8.06 22.74 16.83
CA LEU A 305 -7.73 21.67 15.89
C LEU A 305 -6.60 20.78 16.43
N VAL A 306 -5.54 21.36 16.98
CA VAL A 306 -4.44 20.58 17.59
C VAL A 306 -4.90 19.85 18.85
N GLU A 307 -5.81 20.44 19.63
CA GLU A 307 -6.42 19.76 20.78
C GLU A 307 -7.23 18.54 20.36
N MET A 308 -8.06 18.69 19.33
CA MET A 308 -8.88 17.62 18.80
C MET A 308 -8.02 16.46 18.28
N VAL A 309 -6.91 16.78 17.61
CA VAL A 309 -5.91 15.77 17.21
C VAL A 309 -5.37 14.99 18.40
N LEU A 310 -4.99 15.68 19.48
CA LEU A 310 -4.47 15.02 20.69
C LEU A 310 -5.54 14.16 21.38
N LEU A 311 -6.80 14.63 21.40
CA LEU A 311 -7.92 13.88 21.95
C LEU A 311 -8.19 12.60 21.17
N VAL A 312 -8.25 12.69 19.83
CA VAL A 312 -8.40 11.51 18.96
C VAL A 312 -7.22 10.56 19.13
N ALA A 313 -6.00 11.08 19.30
CA ALA A 313 -4.81 10.25 19.55
C ALA A 313 -4.90 9.50 20.89
N ASP A 314 -5.44 10.11 21.94
CA ASP A 314 -5.65 9.44 23.24
C ASP A 314 -6.63 8.28 23.13
N LEU A 315 -7.68 8.42 22.33
CA LEU A 315 -8.63 7.35 22.05
C LEU A 315 -8.02 6.18 21.28
N GLN A 316 -6.96 6.42 20.50
CA GLN A 316 -6.24 5.39 19.73
C GLN A 316 -5.16 4.68 20.55
N ASP A 317 -4.87 5.11 21.80
CA ASP A 317 -3.83 4.56 22.68
C ASP A 317 -2.48 4.31 21.95
N LEU A 318 -2.00 5.36 21.26
CA LEU A 318 -0.82 5.26 20.38
C LEU A 318 0.45 4.94 21.18
N LYS A 319 0.93 3.71 21.01
CA LYS A 319 2.13 3.18 21.67
C LYS A 319 3.23 2.81 20.68
N ALA A 320 4.48 2.84 21.14
CA ALA A 320 5.62 2.26 20.43
C ALA A 320 6.71 1.83 21.40
N ASN A 321 7.50 0.84 21.00
CA ASN A 321 8.67 0.39 21.74
C ASN A 321 9.93 1.10 21.21
N PRO A 322 10.61 1.95 22.00
CA PRO A 322 11.81 2.65 21.56
C PRO A 322 13.08 1.76 21.63
N ALA A 323 13.05 0.63 22.34
CA ALA A 323 14.21 -0.20 22.62
C ALA A 323 14.55 -1.20 21.51
N ARG A 324 13.64 -1.40 20.55
CA ARG A 324 13.85 -2.30 19.40
C ARG A 324 14.59 -1.60 18.25
N PRO A 325 15.11 -2.37 17.28
CA PRO A 325 15.67 -1.81 16.05
C PRO A 325 14.64 -0.91 15.35
N ALA A 326 15.12 0.21 14.80
CA ALA A 326 14.27 1.19 14.15
C ALA A 326 13.54 0.60 12.95
N ILE A 327 12.23 0.81 12.90
CA ILE A 327 11.41 0.62 11.72
C ILE A 327 10.77 1.97 11.39
N GLY A 328 10.91 2.38 10.14
CA GLY A 328 10.35 3.63 9.67
C GLY A 328 9.96 3.54 8.21
N THR A 329 9.38 4.62 7.70
CA THR A 329 9.02 4.74 6.28
C THR A 329 9.73 5.95 5.69
N ILE A 330 10.25 5.81 4.48
CA ILE A 330 10.81 6.94 3.72
C ILE A 330 9.67 7.83 3.25
N VAL A 331 9.71 9.09 3.66
CA VAL A 331 8.75 10.12 3.23
C VAL A 331 9.19 10.70 1.88
N GLU A 332 10.48 11.06 1.78
CA GLU A 332 11.07 11.68 0.60
C GLU A 332 12.52 11.22 0.43
N ALA A 333 12.99 11.17 -0.80
CA ALA A 333 14.38 10.84 -1.11
C ALA A 333 14.88 11.67 -2.30
N ARG A 334 16.15 12.12 -2.23
CA ARG A 334 16.76 12.93 -3.29
C ARG A 334 18.28 12.77 -3.31
N MET A 335 18.87 13.07 -4.47
CA MET A 335 20.32 13.20 -4.61
C MET A 335 20.74 14.63 -4.27
N ASP A 336 21.54 14.79 -3.22
CA ASP A 336 22.17 16.06 -2.86
C ASP A 336 23.57 16.15 -3.47
N LYS A 337 23.87 17.26 -4.17
CA LYS A 337 25.15 17.45 -4.86
C LYS A 337 26.37 17.41 -3.92
N SER A 338 26.18 17.79 -2.66
CA SER A 338 27.25 17.90 -1.67
C SER A 338 27.29 16.74 -0.67
N ARG A 339 26.12 16.13 -0.42
CA ARG A 339 25.95 15.11 0.63
C ARG A 339 25.70 13.70 0.10
N GLY A 340 25.52 13.55 -1.21
CA GLY A 340 25.16 12.28 -1.84
C GLY A 340 23.67 11.96 -1.66
N PRO A 341 23.29 10.68 -1.71
CA PRO A 341 21.91 10.25 -1.50
C PRO A 341 21.43 10.57 -0.08
N VAL A 342 20.31 11.30 0.01
CA VAL A 342 19.66 11.65 1.28
C VAL A 342 18.20 11.24 1.23
N ALA A 343 17.69 10.75 2.36
CA ALA A 343 16.28 10.42 2.50
C ALA A 343 15.73 10.94 3.83
N THR A 344 14.50 11.43 3.81
CA THR A 344 13.72 11.77 4.99
C THR A 344 12.98 10.53 5.43
N ALA A 345 13.30 10.01 6.61
CA ALA A 345 12.64 8.85 7.20
C ALA A 345 11.77 9.28 8.38
N LEU A 346 10.57 8.73 8.46
CA LEU A 346 9.71 8.82 9.63
C LEU A 346 9.82 7.52 10.42
N VAL A 347 10.40 7.59 11.62
CA VAL A 347 10.55 6.44 12.51
C VAL A 347 9.23 6.16 13.19
N GLN A 348 8.69 4.94 13.02
CA GLN A 348 7.41 4.53 13.59
C GLN A 348 7.58 3.78 14.91
N THR A 349 8.57 2.89 14.98
CA THR A 349 8.92 2.15 16.20
C THR A 349 10.43 1.92 16.26
N GLY A 350 10.97 1.67 17.45
CA GLY A 350 12.41 1.61 17.70
C GLY A 350 13.09 2.98 17.66
N THR A 351 14.41 2.96 17.78
CA THR A 351 15.24 4.18 17.76
C THR A 351 16.35 4.03 16.73
N LEU A 352 16.42 4.96 15.77
CA LEU A 352 17.47 5.01 14.76
C LEU A 352 18.63 5.87 15.28
N ARG A 353 19.85 5.34 15.31
CA ARG A 353 21.03 6.02 15.83
C ARG A 353 22.09 6.23 14.75
N VAL A 354 22.94 7.24 14.97
CA VAL A 354 24.12 7.44 14.13
C VAL A 354 25.06 6.24 14.28
N GLY A 355 25.43 5.63 13.17
CA GLY A 355 26.25 4.41 13.10
C GLY A 355 25.45 3.15 12.75
N ASP A 356 24.12 3.17 12.90
CA ASP A 356 23.28 2.00 12.61
C ASP A 356 23.35 1.63 11.12
N VAL A 357 23.30 0.34 10.85
CA VAL A 357 23.12 -0.20 9.50
C VAL A 357 21.63 -0.38 9.25
N PHE A 358 21.16 -0.01 8.07
CA PHE A 358 19.75 -0.13 7.73
C PHE A 358 19.56 -0.54 6.27
N VAL A 359 18.42 -1.17 6.03
CA VAL A 359 17.92 -1.57 4.72
C VAL A 359 16.68 -0.73 4.39
N VAL A 360 16.60 -0.22 3.17
CA VAL A 360 15.47 0.54 2.64
C VAL A 360 15.19 0.04 1.24
N GLY A 361 14.03 -0.57 1.02
CA GLY A 361 13.66 -1.08 -0.31
C GLY A 361 14.72 -2.01 -0.88
N GLU A 362 15.34 -1.61 -1.99
CA GLU A 362 16.41 -2.31 -2.71
C GLU A 362 17.83 -1.76 -2.40
N THR A 363 17.96 -0.89 -1.41
CA THR A 363 19.25 -0.30 -1.02
C THR A 363 19.52 -0.53 0.46
N PHE A 364 20.79 -0.39 0.84
CA PHE A 364 21.21 -0.39 2.23
C PHE A 364 22.22 0.73 2.45
N GLY A 365 22.38 1.10 3.70
CA GLY A 365 23.29 2.16 4.10
C GLY A 365 23.68 2.05 5.56
N ARG A 366 24.59 2.94 5.93
CA ARG A 366 24.97 3.16 7.33
C ARG A 366 24.71 4.61 7.68
N VAL A 367 24.03 4.87 8.79
CA VAL A 367 23.67 6.22 9.22
C VAL A 367 24.96 7.00 9.52
N ARG A 368 25.35 7.89 8.61
CA ARG A 368 26.52 8.78 8.79
C ARG A 368 26.17 9.99 9.65
N ALA A 369 24.96 10.49 9.48
CA ALA A 369 24.42 11.61 10.24
C ALA A 369 22.89 11.58 10.17
N LEU A 370 22.27 12.14 11.21
CA LEU A 370 20.85 12.42 11.28
C LEU A 370 20.66 13.92 11.46
N GLU A 371 19.72 14.51 10.72
CA GLU A 371 19.31 15.92 10.86
C GLU A 371 17.81 15.99 11.10
N ASN A 372 17.36 16.92 11.94
CA ASN A 372 15.93 17.14 12.20
C ASN A 372 15.29 18.10 11.17
N ASP A 373 13.98 18.36 11.34
CA ASP A 373 13.17 19.32 10.58
C ASP A 373 13.82 20.72 10.41
N ARG A 374 14.64 21.14 11.39
CA ARG A 374 15.35 22.43 11.44
C ARG A 374 16.79 22.37 10.92
N GLY A 375 17.22 21.25 10.36
CA GLY A 375 18.60 21.05 9.88
C GLY A 375 19.65 20.94 10.98
N LYS A 376 19.24 20.79 12.25
CA LYS A 376 20.16 20.53 13.36
C LYS A 376 20.50 19.04 13.40
N ARG A 377 21.78 18.73 13.63
CA ARG A 377 22.24 17.35 13.79
C ARG A 377 21.73 16.75 15.09
N ILE A 378 21.19 15.54 15.01
CA ILE A 378 20.72 14.74 16.13
C ILE A 378 21.51 13.43 16.20
N LYS A 379 21.61 12.82 17.38
CA LYS A 379 22.32 11.55 17.59
C LYS A 379 21.43 10.34 17.43
N GLU A 380 20.14 10.52 17.71
CA GLU A 380 19.13 9.48 17.68
C GLU A 380 17.79 10.08 17.23
N ALA A 381 16.99 9.27 16.56
CA ALA A 381 15.62 9.55 16.15
C ALA A 381 14.72 8.43 16.68
N GLY A 382 13.86 8.75 17.64
CA GLY A 382 12.95 7.79 18.28
C GLY A 382 11.61 7.66 17.53
N PRO A 383 10.64 6.93 18.11
CA PRO A 383 9.31 6.79 17.54
C PRO A 383 8.60 8.14 17.33
N ALA A 384 7.89 8.27 16.22
CA ALA A 384 7.25 9.51 15.78
C ALA A 384 8.23 10.69 15.70
N THR A 385 9.40 10.46 15.11
CA THR A 385 10.37 11.52 14.78
C THR A 385 10.72 11.42 13.30
N ALA A 386 10.66 12.56 12.61
CA ALA A 386 11.11 12.66 11.23
C ALA A 386 12.57 13.13 11.19
N ALA A 387 13.44 12.35 10.55
CA ALA A 387 14.85 12.65 10.45
C ALA A 387 15.36 12.46 9.01
N VAL A 388 16.22 13.38 8.58
CA VAL A 388 16.99 13.22 7.34
C VAL A 388 18.16 12.31 7.63
N VAL A 389 18.16 11.17 6.95
CA VAL A 389 19.16 10.13 7.04
C VAL A 389 20.19 10.31 5.92
N LEU A 390 21.45 10.42 6.31
CA LEU A 390 22.60 10.49 5.41
C LEU A 390 23.38 9.17 5.46
N GLY A 391 23.93 8.75 4.32
CA GLY A 391 24.74 7.53 4.22
C GLY A 391 24.05 6.35 3.51
N LEU A 392 23.04 6.64 2.71
CA LEU A 392 22.47 5.71 1.74
C LEU A 392 23.46 5.50 0.58
N SER A 393 23.51 4.27 0.07
CA SER A 393 24.33 3.94 -1.11
C SER A 393 23.70 4.47 -2.40
N GLU A 394 22.37 4.38 -2.49
CA GLU A 394 21.56 4.84 -3.62
C GLU A 394 20.34 5.60 -3.12
N VAL A 395 19.66 6.34 -4.00
CA VAL A 395 18.44 7.08 -3.62
C VAL A 395 17.28 6.08 -3.55
N PRO A 396 16.66 5.85 -2.38
CA PRO A 396 15.54 4.91 -2.24
C PRO A 396 14.24 5.50 -2.81
N GLU A 397 13.20 4.68 -2.92
CA GLU A 397 11.88 5.17 -3.30
C GLU A 397 11.13 5.73 -2.09
N ALA A 398 10.34 6.77 -2.30
CA ALA A 398 9.42 7.27 -1.29
C ALA A 398 8.37 6.20 -0.97
N GLY A 399 8.16 5.89 0.31
CA GLY A 399 7.28 4.82 0.77
C GLY A 399 8.00 3.51 1.07
N ASP A 400 9.30 3.39 0.77
CA ASP A 400 10.08 2.23 1.18
C ASP A 400 10.17 2.15 2.70
N ILE A 401 10.13 0.92 3.21
CA ILE A 401 10.28 0.66 4.64
C ILE A 401 11.78 0.64 4.96
N LEU A 402 12.16 1.52 5.88
CA LEU A 402 13.45 1.52 6.54
C LEU A 402 13.43 0.53 7.69
N ARG A 403 14.40 -0.39 7.71
CA ARG A 403 14.62 -1.33 8.81
C ARG A 403 16.08 -1.29 9.25
N ALA A 404 16.33 -0.96 10.51
CA ALA A 404 17.64 -1.11 11.12
C ALA A 404 17.96 -2.60 11.31
N VAL A 405 19.20 -2.96 11.02
CA VAL A 405 19.73 -4.33 11.10
C VAL A 405 21.05 -4.33 11.88
N ALA A 406 21.42 -5.48 12.44
CA ALA A 406 22.61 -5.59 13.27
C ALA A 406 23.90 -5.33 12.47
N ASP A 407 24.01 -5.91 11.28
CA ASP A 407 25.26 -5.93 10.52
C ASP A 407 25.07 -5.72 9.02
N GLU A 408 26.11 -5.20 8.38
CA GLU A 408 26.14 -4.92 6.93
C GLU A 408 26.06 -6.19 6.07
N LYS A 409 26.55 -7.33 6.58
CA LYS A 409 26.42 -8.62 5.89
C LYS A 409 24.95 -9.03 5.74
N VAL A 410 24.17 -8.87 6.82
CA VAL A 410 22.74 -9.16 6.84
C VAL A 410 22.00 -8.19 5.92
N ALA A 411 22.35 -6.90 5.99
CA ALA A 411 21.77 -5.87 5.13
C ALA A 411 21.94 -6.21 3.64
N ARG A 412 23.15 -6.63 3.24
CA ARG A 412 23.46 -7.00 1.85
C ARG A 412 22.70 -8.24 1.41
N ALA A 413 22.68 -9.29 2.24
CA ALA A 413 21.93 -10.51 1.94
C ALA A 413 20.42 -10.25 1.73
N MET A 414 19.82 -9.40 2.57
CA MET A 414 18.41 -9.00 2.44
C MET A 414 18.15 -8.25 1.14
N VAL A 415 19.03 -7.33 0.76
CA VAL A 415 18.89 -6.57 -0.49
C VAL A 415 19.08 -7.46 -1.72
N ASP A 416 20.07 -8.34 -1.72
CA ASP A 416 20.36 -9.23 -2.84
C ASP A 416 19.21 -10.23 -3.07
N SER A 417 18.66 -10.80 -2.01
CA SER A 417 17.46 -11.64 -2.05
C SER A 417 16.26 -10.87 -2.63
N ARG A 418 16.02 -9.65 -2.13
CA ARG A 418 14.87 -8.84 -2.59
C ARG A 418 15.01 -8.40 -4.05
N LYS A 419 16.23 -8.09 -4.51
CA LYS A 419 16.52 -7.80 -5.92
C LYS A 419 16.29 -9.03 -6.80
N ALA A 420 16.68 -10.22 -6.34
CA ALA A 420 16.43 -11.47 -7.05
C ALA A 420 14.91 -11.75 -7.19
N ASP A 421 14.14 -11.53 -6.13
CA ASP A 421 12.68 -11.71 -6.16
C ASP A 421 11.97 -10.75 -7.13
N ILE A 422 12.40 -9.49 -7.14
CA ILE A 422 11.85 -8.47 -8.05
C ILE A 422 12.24 -8.80 -9.49
N ALA A 423 13.47 -9.25 -9.73
CA ALA A 423 13.91 -9.68 -11.06
C ALA A 423 13.12 -10.92 -11.55
N ALA A 424 12.85 -11.89 -10.66
CA ALA A 424 12.02 -13.05 -10.97
C ALA A 424 10.59 -12.65 -11.34
N LYS A 425 9.95 -11.79 -10.54
CA LYS A 425 8.59 -11.28 -10.80
C LYS A 425 8.50 -10.36 -12.01
N GLY A 426 9.53 -9.57 -12.28
CA GLY A 426 9.64 -8.73 -13.47
C GLY A 426 9.79 -9.53 -14.76
N GLY A 427 10.40 -10.72 -14.69
CA GLY A 427 10.50 -11.68 -15.80
C GLY A 427 9.16 -12.31 -16.18
N GLU A 428 8.26 -12.51 -15.22
CA GLU A 428 6.92 -13.09 -15.47
C GLU A 428 5.92 -12.10 -16.09
N GLY A 429 6.17 -10.79 -15.96
CA GLY A 429 5.30 -9.71 -16.50
C GLY A 429 5.79 -9.04 -17.78
N SER A 430 7.05 -9.24 -18.20
CA SER A 430 7.63 -8.64 -19.42
C SER A 430 7.42 -9.51 -20.67
N GLY A 431 6.29 -10.22 -20.77
CA GLY A 431 5.80 -10.83 -22.01
C GLY A 431 5.24 -9.81 -23.01
N ARG A 432 5.86 -8.63 -23.16
CA ARG A 432 5.59 -7.78 -24.33
C ARG A 432 6.38 -8.38 -25.48
N ALA A 433 5.75 -9.28 -26.21
CA ALA A 433 6.25 -9.77 -27.50
C ALA A 433 6.74 -8.58 -28.31
N THR A 434 8.04 -8.54 -28.62
CA THR A 434 8.59 -7.47 -29.44
C THR A 434 8.09 -7.66 -30.88
N LEU A 435 8.02 -6.58 -31.67
CA LEU A 435 7.65 -6.68 -33.08
C LEU A 435 8.56 -7.64 -33.86
N GLU A 436 9.80 -7.84 -33.40
CA GLU A 436 10.74 -8.83 -33.95
C GLU A 436 10.32 -10.28 -33.68
N ASP A 437 9.75 -10.58 -32.51
CA ASP A 437 9.22 -11.92 -32.18
C ASP A 437 8.00 -12.26 -33.04
N LEU A 438 7.14 -11.27 -33.27
CA LEU A 438 5.96 -11.39 -34.15
C LEU A 438 6.38 -11.58 -35.61
N TYR A 439 7.45 -10.93 -36.05
CA TYR A 439 8.00 -11.10 -37.40
C TYR A 439 8.62 -12.48 -37.63
N ARG A 440 9.32 -13.02 -36.63
CA ARG A 440 9.87 -14.39 -36.66
C ARG A 440 8.76 -15.45 -36.72
N GLN A 441 7.66 -15.25 -35.99
CA GLN A 441 6.52 -16.18 -36.01
C GLN A 441 5.81 -16.20 -37.37
N ILE A 442 5.70 -15.05 -38.04
CA ILE A 442 5.10 -14.94 -39.39
C ILE A 442 6.01 -15.60 -40.45
N GLN A 443 7.33 -15.41 -40.37
CA GLN A 443 8.27 -16.08 -41.27
C GLN A 443 8.28 -17.60 -41.09
N ALA A 444 8.19 -18.10 -39.86
CA ALA A 444 8.13 -19.53 -39.58
C ALA A 444 6.80 -20.18 -40.03
N GLY A 445 5.72 -19.40 -40.12
CA GLY A 445 4.39 -19.86 -40.54
C GLY A 445 4.13 -19.89 -42.05
N GLN A 446 5.02 -19.35 -42.88
CA GLN A 446 4.87 -19.32 -44.35
C GLN A 446 5.68 -20.39 -45.10
N ALA A 447 6.45 -21.21 -44.38
CA ALA A 447 7.15 -22.35 -44.96
C ALA A 447 6.37 -23.66 -44.68
N LYS A 448 5.13 -23.76 -45.20
CA LYS A 448 4.45 -25.05 -45.41
C LYS A 448 3.32 -24.95 -46.42
#